data_AF-A0A7C8MRU9-F1
#
_entry.id   AF-A0A7C8MRU9-F1
#
_cell.length_a   1.000
_cell.length_b   1.000
_cell.length_c   1.000
_cell.angle_alpha   90.00
_cell.angle_beta   90.00
_cell.angle_gamma   90.00
#
_symmetry.space_group_name_H-M   'P 1'
#
loop_
_entity.id
_entity.type
_entity.pdbx_description
1 polymer ?
#
loop_
_entity_poly.entity_id
_entity_poly.type
_entity_poly.pdbx_seq_one_letter_code
_entity_poly.pdbx_strand_id
1 'polypeptide(L)'
;MAGRFVRASKYRHVFGKSTRKEFCYDNLRISRNAWDTNLIKANPEYLAVNWEASGGGAFAVIPLDERGKLPDVIPLFRGHTAAVLDTDWHPFNDHVIASASDDAKVMIWKVPEGFSLLTDAEEPSDVAPSAQLKGHSRKVGQVLFNPAAENILASASGDLTIKLWDITAGSAVHTLKHPDIVQSLSWNADGTMLVTTSRDKKLRMWDVRQERAAHESPGHEGAKNSRAVWLGEHNRVATTGFSKMSDRQLALWEPGNPNPIGGFTVLDSISGVCMPFWDDGCNCLYLAGKGDGNIRYFEYENDKFEFLSEYKSPDPQRGLAFVPKRGVNVHENEVMRAYKTVNDTYIEPISFTVPRRAETFQSDIYPPCVGVKPAVSAEEWVAGKSGVPSKIDFESIYEGNAPVEVPADYKPAAPTPAPAPASVPAPQKAPEPTPAPASIRSSSIKDQQSSMAALASKYEDKNDDVEEPSSFDEISKPSQRSALPTRFEPKAPSPTRITSAPLPKPAPSVKPPTSEPTPTASGPIPTESPISSGGPVVETALDQIKVLLETQTKMLSAQSQHIERLTAEVDSLKKRVGSGSPDQSERIRQLELELEELRS
;
A
#
# COMPACT_ATOMS: atom_id res chain seq x y z
N MET A 1 36.58 14.87 24.05
CA MET A 1 35.20 15.41 23.95
C MET A 1 35.09 16.29 22.71
N ALA A 2 34.80 15.69 21.55
CA ALA A 2 34.41 16.51 20.39
C ALA A 2 32.99 17.04 20.64
N GLY A 3 32.76 18.33 20.40
CA GLY A 3 31.42 18.90 20.48
C GLY A 3 30.52 18.22 19.43
N ARG A 4 29.47 17.52 19.88
CA ARG A 4 28.50 16.89 18.97
C ARG A 4 27.69 18.01 18.30
N PHE A 5 28.16 18.46 17.12
CA PHE A 5 27.48 19.48 16.32
C PHE A 5 26.04 19.03 16.04
N VAL A 6 25.09 19.72 16.66
CA VAL A 6 23.66 19.45 16.51
C VAL A 6 23.21 20.11 15.20
N ARG A 7 22.98 19.30 14.15
CA ARG A 7 22.47 19.76 12.83
C ARG A 7 21.38 20.81 13.02
N ALA A 8 21.59 22.03 12.53
CA ALA A 8 20.59 23.09 12.65
C ALA A 8 19.37 22.70 11.81
N SER A 9 18.18 22.76 12.41
CA SER A 9 16.91 22.43 11.75
C SER A 9 15.81 23.22 12.43
N LYS A 10 14.98 23.89 11.63
CA LYS A 10 13.79 24.60 12.12
C LYS A 10 12.70 23.60 12.55
N TYR A 11 12.73 22.40 11.99
CA TYR A 11 11.69 21.38 12.10
C TYR A 11 12.02 20.23 13.07
N ARG A 12 13.23 20.18 13.67
CA ARG A 12 13.63 19.17 14.69
C ARG A 12 12.55 18.91 15.74
N HIS A 13 11.89 19.97 16.21
CA HIS A 13 10.95 19.90 17.31
C HIS A 13 9.49 19.91 16.87
N VAL A 14 9.20 19.71 15.57
CA VAL A 14 7.83 19.43 15.11
C VAL A 14 7.28 18.23 15.85
N PHE A 15 6.03 18.34 16.31
CA PHE A 15 5.30 17.27 16.97
C PHE A 15 3.88 17.18 16.41
N GLY A 16 3.35 15.96 16.29
CA GLY A 16 1.96 15.72 15.93
C GLY A 16 1.05 15.79 17.15
N LYS A 17 0.03 16.63 17.09
CA LYS A 17 -1.02 16.84 18.09
C LYS A 17 -2.29 16.09 17.67
N SER A 18 -2.65 15.05 18.42
CA SER A 18 -3.92 14.32 18.25
C SER A 18 -5.11 15.24 18.52
N THR A 19 -6.17 15.11 17.73
CA THR A 19 -7.44 15.83 17.92
C THR A 19 -8.37 15.01 18.81
N ARG A 20 -9.04 15.67 19.76
CA ARG A 20 -10.00 14.99 20.64
C ARG A 20 -11.22 14.54 19.84
N LYS A 21 -11.82 13.42 20.27
CA LYS A 21 -12.90 12.72 19.54
C LYS A 21 -14.10 13.61 19.18
N GLU A 22 -14.44 14.60 20.01
CA GLU A 22 -15.51 15.57 19.75
C GLU A 22 -15.24 16.52 18.56
N PHE A 23 -13.99 16.66 18.12
CA PHE A 23 -13.58 17.46 16.95
C PHE A 23 -13.09 16.60 15.76
N CYS A 24 -13.34 15.28 15.81
CA CYS A 24 -13.12 14.36 14.69
C CYS A 24 -14.37 14.27 13.79
N TYR A 25 -14.25 13.67 12.60
CA TYR A 25 -15.40 13.33 11.76
C TYR A 25 -15.82 11.90 12.08
N ASP A 26 -16.95 11.72 12.74
CA ASP A 26 -17.46 10.43 13.23
C ASP A 26 -18.69 9.96 12.43
N ASN A 27 -19.05 8.68 12.60
CA ASN A 27 -20.17 8.02 11.90
C ASN A 27 -19.94 7.75 10.39
N LEU A 28 -18.67 7.55 10.00
CA LEU A 28 -18.28 7.29 8.62
C LEU A 28 -18.41 5.80 8.25
N ARG A 29 -18.55 5.51 6.96
CA ARG A 29 -18.45 4.16 6.38
C ARG A 29 -17.28 4.11 5.40
N ILE A 30 -16.06 4.08 5.92
CA ILE A 30 -14.85 4.19 5.08
C ILE A 30 -14.65 2.89 4.29
N SER A 31 -14.56 3.00 2.96
CA SER A 31 -14.53 1.87 2.02
C SER A 31 -13.49 0.82 2.40
N ARG A 32 -13.95 -0.36 2.81
CA ARG A 32 -13.11 -1.50 3.24
C ARG A 32 -12.38 -2.21 2.10
N ASN A 33 -12.32 -1.60 0.92
CA ASN A 33 -11.63 -2.18 -0.24
C ASN A 33 -10.13 -2.40 0.07
N ALA A 34 -9.59 -3.52 -0.39
CA ALA A 34 -8.20 -3.92 -0.20
C ALA A 34 -7.23 -3.29 -1.24
N TRP A 35 -7.74 -2.47 -2.16
CA TRP A 35 -6.94 -1.78 -3.15
C TRP A 35 -6.04 -0.69 -2.53
N ASP A 36 -4.85 -0.47 -3.10
CA ASP A 36 -3.71 0.03 -2.33
C ASP A 36 -3.49 1.56 -2.33
N THR A 37 -4.60 2.29 -2.27
CA THR A 37 -4.67 3.77 -2.32
C THR A 37 -4.65 4.41 -0.93
N ASN A 38 -4.83 5.73 -0.87
CA ASN A 38 -4.85 6.48 0.39
C ASN A 38 -6.24 6.47 1.07
N LEU A 39 -7.29 6.00 0.38
CA LEU A 39 -8.72 5.95 0.76
C LEU A 39 -9.41 7.31 1.00
N ILE A 40 -8.64 8.34 1.35
CA ILE A 40 -9.09 9.68 1.67
C ILE A 40 -8.16 10.71 1.02
N LYS A 41 -8.69 11.88 0.67
CA LYS A 41 -7.92 13.02 0.14
C LYS A 41 -8.50 14.33 0.67
N ALA A 42 -7.65 15.25 1.12
CA ALA A 42 -8.08 16.56 1.61
C ALA A 42 -7.64 17.68 0.66
N ASN A 43 -8.45 18.72 0.56
CA ASN A 43 -8.03 20.06 0.15
C ASN A 43 -8.36 21.03 1.32
N PRO A 44 -8.17 22.36 1.20
CA PRO A 44 -8.40 23.30 2.30
C PRO A 44 -9.86 23.53 2.72
N GLU A 45 -10.84 23.09 1.92
CA GLU A 45 -12.28 23.23 2.22
C GLU A 45 -12.95 21.90 2.56
N TYR A 46 -12.50 20.80 1.94
CA TYR A 46 -13.18 19.51 1.93
C TYR A 46 -12.25 18.30 2.14
N LEU A 47 -12.84 17.25 2.72
CA LEU A 47 -12.28 15.91 2.85
C LEU A 47 -13.10 14.92 2.01
N ALA A 48 -12.47 14.33 1.00
CA ALA A 48 -13.03 13.22 0.22
C ALA A 48 -12.75 11.89 0.93
N VAL A 49 -13.75 11.00 0.95
CA VAL A 49 -13.70 9.69 1.62
C VAL A 49 -14.33 8.62 0.75
N ASN A 50 -13.52 7.69 0.23
CA ASN A 50 -14.03 6.52 -0.50
C ASN A 50 -14.99 5.74 0.41
N TRP A 51 -16.20 5.44 -0.06
CA TRP A 51 -17.31 5.01 0.82
C TRP A 51 -17.71 3.54 0.64
N GLU A 52 -18.07 2.87 1.73
CA GLU A 52 -18.64 1.52 1.73
C GLU A 52 -20.14 1.58 1.35
N ALA A 53 -20.40 1.81 0.06
CA ALA A 53 -21.74 1.86 -0.50
C ALA A 53 -22.37 0.47 -0.63
N SER A 54 -23.65 0.32 -0.26
CA SER A 54 -24.42 -0.93 -0.36
C SER A 54 -24.70 -1.42 -1.80
N GLY A 55 -24.25 -0.66 -2.81
CA GLY A 55 -24.42 -0.96 -4.23
C GLY A 55 -23.84 0.14 -5.12
N GLY A 56 -23.26 -0.26 -6.27
CA GLY A 56 -22.53 0.64 -7.16
C GLY A 56 -21.19 1.09 -6.57
N GLY A 57 -20.85 2.36 -6.79
CA GLY A 57 -19.72 3.03 -6.13
C GLY A 57 -20.04 4.50 -5.84
N ALA A 58 -19.57 4.95 -4.68
CA ALA A 58 -19.67 6.33 -4.25
C ALA A 58 -18.47 6.72 -3.36
N PHE A 59 -18.30 8.02 -3.15
CA PHE A 59 -17.48 8.59 -2.08
C PHE A 59 -18.29 9.69 -1.37
N ALA A 60 -17.92 10.00 -0.13
CA ALA A 60 -18.42 11.17 0.58
C ALA A 60 -17.46 12.35 0.35
N VAL A 61 -18.00 13.56 0.38
CA VAL A 61 -17.25 14.81 0.53
C VAL A 61 -17.74 15.43 1.84
N ILE A 62 -16.82 15.92 2.67
CA ILE A 62 -17.12 16.41 4.02
C ILE A 62 -16.48 17.79 4.18
N PRO A 63 -17.24 18.88 4.43
CA PRO A 63 -16.68 20.18 4.76
C PRO A 63 -15.78 20.14 6.01
N LEU A 64 -14.66 20.86 6.01
CA LEU A 64 -13.66 20.78 7.10
C LEU A 64 -14.02 21.50 8.40
N ASP A 65 -15.16 22.20 8.41
CA ASP A 65 -15.81 22.82 9.56
C ASP A 65 -16.93 21.95 10.15
N GLU A 66 -17.60 21.11 9.33
CA GLU A 66 -18.63 20.15 9.75
C GLU A 66 -18.05 18.94 10.52
N ARG A 67 -17.66 19.17 11.77
CA ARG A 67 -17.05 18.18 12.67
C ARG A 67 -18.04 17.60 13.69
N GLY A 68 -17.68 16.47 14.28
CA GLY A 68 -18.47 15.74 15.27
C GLY A 68 -19.11 14.48 14.68
N LYS A 69 -20.26 14.05 15.22
CA LYS A 69 -21.03 12.93 14.66
C LYS A 69 -21.83 13.43 13.45
N LEU A 70 -21.46 12.96 12.25
CA LEU A 70 -22.22 13.26 11.05
C LEU A 70 -23.59 12.54 11.05
N PRO A 71 -24.58 13.03 10.27
CA PRO A 71 -25.87 12.37 10.10
C PRO A 71 -25.76 10.91 9.65
N ASP A 72 -26.77 10.09 9.97
CA ASP A 72 -26.79 8.66 9.61
C ASP A 72 -27.04 8.43 8.09
N VAL A 73 -27.55 9.45 7.41
CA VAL A 73 -27.71 9.55 5.94
C VAL A 73 -27.11 10.90 5.51
N ILE A 74 -26.23 10.89 4.52
CA ILE A 74 -25.55 12.09 3.98
C ILE A 74 -25.58 12.04 2.44
N PRO A 75 -25.56 13.18 1.73
CA PRO A 75 -25.43 13.19 0.28
C PRO A 75 -24.07 12.62 -0.14
N LEU A 76 -24.07 11.63 -1.04
CA LEU A 76 -22.88 10.99 -1.58
C LEU A 76 -22.65 11.36 -3.05
N PHE A 77 -21.40 11.29 -3.48
CA PHE A 77 -21.02 11.48 -4.87
C PHE A 77 -21.15 10.13 -5.57
N ARG A 78 -22.29 9.88 -6.24
CA ARG A 78 -22.69 8.57 -6.79
C ARG A 78 -22.87 8.61 -8.31
N GLY A 79 -22.38 7.57 -8.97
CA GLY A 79 -22.48 7.42 -10.43
C GLY A 79 -21.63 6.27 -10.98
N HIS A 80 -20.60 5.84 -10.24
CA HIS A 80 -19.89 4.59 -10.53
C HIS A 80 -20.78 3.38 -10.29
N THR A 81 -20.59 2.34 -11.11
CA THR A 81 -21.34 1.08 -11.06
C THR A 81 -20.63 -0.02 -10.26
N ALA A 82 -19.44 0.27 -9.71
CA ALA A 82 -18.71 -0.57 -8.76
C ALA A 82 -17.81 0.31 -7.86
N ALA A 83 -17.20 -0.27 -6.82
CA ALA A 83 -16.51 0.46 -5.76
C ALA A 83 -15.51 1.52 -6.27
N VAL A 84 -15.51 2.69 -5.61
CA VAL A 84 -14.50 3.73 -5.81
C VAL A 84 -13.20 3.28 -5.14
N LEU A 85 -12.10 3.35 -5.89
CA LEU A 85 -10.78 2.88 -5.51
C LEU A 85 -9.85 4.03 -5.10
N ASP A 86 -9.95 5.18 -5.78
CA ASP A 86 -9.11 6.36 -5.52
C ASP A 86 -9.87 7.65 -5.83
N THR A 87 -9.48 8.75 -5.17
CA THR A 87 -10.04 10.10 -5.38
C THR A 87 -8.94 11.15 -5.26
N ASP A 88 -8.95 12.14 -6.14
CA ASP A 88 -7.97 13.22 -6.13
C ASP A 88 -8.59 14.59 -6.42
N TRP A 89 -8.18 15.62 -5.65
CA TRP A 89 -8.65 16.99 -5.77
C TRP A 89 -7.87 17.75 -6.84
N HIS A 90 -8.57 18.59 -7.61
CA HIS A 90 -7.95 19.46 -8.61
C HIS A 90 -7.10 20.54 -7.90
N PRO A 91 -5.78 20.61 -8.09
CA PRO A 91 -4.89 21.43 -7.26
C PRO A 91 -5.23 22.93 -7.29
N PHE A 92 -5.81 23.39 -8.40
CA PHE A 92 -6.17 24.78 -8.69
C PHE A 92 -7.66 25.10 -8.48
N ASN A 93 -8.50 24.14 -8.04
CA ASN A 93 -9.95 24.36 -7.89
C ASN A 93 -10.57 23.42 -6.84
N ASP A 94 -10.86 23.94 -5.65
CA ASP A 94 -11.29 23.11 -4.51
C ASP A 94 -12.67 22.49 -4.64
N HIS A 95 -13.48 22.94 -5.60
CA HIS A 95 -14.77 22.32 -5.91
C HIS A 95 -14.69 21.23 -6.98
N VAL A 96 -13.51 20.93 -7.56
CA VAL A 96 -13.36 19.90 -8.60
C VAL A 96 -12.57 18.70 -8.08
N ILE A 97 -13.12 17.51 -8.27
CA ILE A 97 -12.51 16.24 -7.86
C ILE A 97 -12.64 15.19 -8.96
N ALA A 98 -11.65 14.31 -9.06
CA ALA A 98 -11.67 13.12 -9.91
C ALA A 98 -11.78 11.84 -9.06
N SER A 99 -12.48 10.83 -9.56
CA SER A 99 -12.57 9.51 -8.93
C SER A 99 -12.27 8.37 -9.92
N ALA A 100 -11.63 7.32 -9.41
CA ALA A 100 -11.32 6.08 -10.12
C ALA A 100 -12.07 4.89 -9.49
N SER A 101 -12.49 3.92 -10.29
CA SER A 101 -13.34 2.81 -9.85
C SER A 101 -12.99 1.46 -10.45
N ASP A 102 -13.43 0.42 -9.74
CA ASP A 102 -13.48 -0.97 -10.20
C ASP A 102 -14.29 -1.13 -11.51
N ASP A 103 -15.18 -0.17 -11.83
CA ASP A 103 -16.02 -0.14 -13.05
C ASP A 103 -15.33 0.33 -14.35
N ALA A 104 -13.99 0.45 -14.32
CA ALA A 104 -13.13 0.86 -15.43
C ALA A 104 -13.32 2.30 -15.95
N LYS A 105 -14.03 3.17 -15.22
CA LYS A 105 -14.21 4.59 -15.57
C LYS A 105 -13.37 5.50 -14.66
N VAL A 106 -13.08 6.68 -15.16
CA VAL A 106 -12.79 7.87 -14.33
C VAL A 106 -13.97 8.82 -14.46
N MET A 107 -14.35 9.46 -13.36
CA MET A 107 -15.40 10.48 -13.34
C MET A 107 -14.87 11.78 -12.73
N ILE A 108 -15.34 12.90 -13.27
CA ILE A 108 -15.10 14.24 -12.74
C ILE A 108 -16.40 14.72 -12.10
N TRP A 109 -16.27 15.43 -10.98
CA TRP A 109 -17.40 15.92 -10.19
C TRP A 109 -17.16 17.37 -9.82
N LYS A 110 -18.26 18.11 -9.63
CA LYS A 110 -18.22 19.45 -9.02
C LYS A 110 -18.95 19.41 -7.68
N VAL A 111 -18.32 19.89 -6.62
CA VAL A 111 -18.96 20.15 -5.33
C VAL A 111 -19.96 21.30 -5.51
N PRO A 112 -21.24 21.16 -5.09
CA PRO A 112 -22.20 22.25 -5.17
C PRO A 112 -21.77 23.48 -4.35
N GLU A 113 -22.17 24.66 -4.81
CA GLU A 113 -22.02 25.90 -4.04
C GLU A 113 -22.90 25.82 -2.78
N GLY A 114 -22.32 26.11 -1.60
CA GLY A 114 -23.02 25.93 -0.32
C GLY A 114 -23.27 24.47 0.07
N PHE A 115 -22.53 23.50 -0.48
CA PHE A 115 -22.65 22.09 -0.11
C PHE A 115 -22.38 21.86 1.39
N SER A 116 -23.35 21.22 2.04
CA SER A 116 -23.38 20.90 3.48
C SER A 116 -23.97 19.50 3.67
N LEU A 117 -23.55 18.79 4.71
CA LEU A 117 -24.13 17.51 5.11
C LEU A 117 -25.32 17.69 6.07
N LEU A 118 -25.52 18.91 6.61
CA LEU A 118 -26.50 19.24 7.64
C LEU A 118 -27.81 19.77 7.04
N THR A 119 -28.46 18.93 6.22
CA THR A 119 -29.72 19.28 5.53
C THR A 119 -30.96 18.84 6.29
N ASP A 120 -32.04 19.64 6.27
CA ASP A 120 -33.37 19.28 6.79
C ASP A 120 -34.10 18.16 6.00
N ALA A 121 -33.49 17.65 4.91
CA ALA A 121 -34.07 16.61 4.07
C ALA A 121 -33.87 15.21 4.68
N GLU A 122 -34.95 14.43 4.80
CA GLU A 122 -34.92 13.03 5.28
C GLU A 122 -34.10 12.11 4.35
N GLU A 123 -34.16 12.36 3.04
CA GLU A 123 -33.29 11.75 2.03
C GLU A 123 -32.56 12.86 1.24
N PRO A 124 -31.32 13.23 1.59
CA PRO A 124 -30.54 14.23 0.85
C PRO A 124 -30.14 13.70 -0.54
N SER A 125 -30.17 14.58 -1.55
CA SER A 125 -29.87 14.20 -2.94
C SER A 125 -28.38 13.95 -3.18
N ASP A 126 -28.05 12.76 -3.65
CA ASP A 126 -26.69 12.42 -4.12
C ASP A 126 -26.21 13.33 -5.26
N VAL A 127 -24.92 13.64 -5.26
CA VAL A 127 -24.26 14.45 -6.30
C VAL A 127 -23.87 13.55 -7.49
N ALA A 128 -24.28 13.96 -8.69
CA ALA A 128 -23.99 13.27 -9.96
C ALA A 128 -22.65 13.73 -10.57
N PRO A 129 -21.98 12.90 -11.41
CA PRO A 129 -20.74 13.26 -12.07
C PRO A 129 -20.98 14.31 -13.17
N SER A 130 -20.10 15.30 -13.28
CA SER A 130 -20.14 16.32 -14.33
C SER A 130 -19.56 15.83 -15.66
N ALA A 131 -18.58 14.91 -15.63
CA ALA A 131 -18.02 14.26 -16.80
C ALA A 131 -17.62 12.80 -16.54
N GLN A 132 -17.54 12.00 -17.60
CA GLN A 132 -17.07 10.60 -17.57
C GLN A 132 -15.99 10.38 -18.62
N LEU A 133 -14.78 10.06 -18.17
CA LEU A 133 -13.64 9.75 -19.03
C LEU A 133 -13.62 8.24 -19.31
N LYS A 134 -13.79 7.89 -20.59
CA LYS A 134 -13.98 6.51 -21.06
C LYS A 134 -12.81 6.10 -21.95
N GLY A 135 -12.23 4.93 -21.69
CA GLY A 135 -11.11 4.43 -22.50
C GLY A 135 -10.22 3.38 -21.82
N HIS A 136 -10.33 3.21 -20.50
CA HIS A 136 -9.78 2.02 -19.84
C HIS A 136 -10.71 0.81 -20.03
N SER A 137 -10.12 -0.38 -20.06
CA SER A 137 -10.80 -1.66 -20.30
C SER A 137 -10.89 -2.56 -19.05
N ARG A 138 -10.24 -2.14 -17.97
CA ARG A 138 -10.28 -2.76 -16.64
C ARG A 138 -10.28 -1.65 -15.59
N LYS A 139 -10.57 -2.03 -14.34
CA LYS A 139 -10.58 -1.15 -13.18
C LYS A 139 -9.48 -0.10 -13.16
N VAL A 140 -9.87 1.14 -12.91
CA VAL A 140 -8.93 2.25 -12.72
C VAL A 140 -8.61 2.31 -11.25
N GLY A 141 -7.34 2.08 -10.92
CA GLY A 141 -6.88 1.90 -9.56
C GLY A 141 -6.35 3.17 -8.90
N GLN A 142 -5.93 4.16 -9.69
CA GLN A 142 -5.34 5.42 -9.20
C GLN A 142 -5.72 6.58 -10.13
N VAL A 143 -5.92 7.76 -9.56
CA VAL A 143 -6.04 9.05 -10.26
C VAL A 143 -5.11 10.08 -9.63
N LEU A 144 -4.47 10.92 -10.45
CA LEU A 144 -3.57 11.96 -9.96
C LEU A 144 -3.55 13.17 -10.93
N PHE A 145 -4.05 14.31 -10.47
CA PHE A 145 -3.97 15.57 -11.21
C PHE A 145 -2.53 16.02 -11.40
N ASN A 146 -2.28 16.71 -12.51
CA ASN A 146 -1.00 17.32 -12.81
C ASN A 146 -0.79 18.54 -11.88
N PRO A 147 0.38 18.69 -11.23
CA PRO A 147 0.62 19.76 -10.27
C PRO A 147 0.93 21.11 -10.94
N ALA A 148 1.01 21.18 -12.27
CA ALA A 148 1.43 22.37 -13.01
C ALA A 148 0.44 22.81 -14.12
N ALA A 149 -0.14 21.85 -14.85
CA ALA A 149 -1.08 22.12 -15.95
C ALA A 149 -2.52 21.91 -15.51
N GLU A 150 -3.36 22.92 -15.74
CA GLU A 150 -4.68 23.07 -15.10
C GLU A 150 -5.54 21.80 -15.15
N ASN A 151 -5.97 21.41 -16.35
CA ASN A 151 -6.99 20.39 -16.57
C ASN A 151 -6.39 19.02 -16.96
N ILE A 152 -5.11 18.76 -16.66
CA ILE A 152 -4.43 17.50 -17.00
C ILE A 152 -4.52 16.50 -15.84
N LEU A 153 -5.05 15.31 -16.13
CA LEU A 153 -5.25 14.23 -15.16
C LEU A 153 -4.55 12.94 -15.60
N ALA A 154 -3.80 12.28 -14.72
CA ALA A 154 -3.32 10.91 -14.93
C ALA A 154 -4.27 9.89 -14.30
N SER A 155 -4.45 8.73 -14.94
CA SER A 155 -5.12 7.58 -14.34
C SER A 155 -4.43 6.26 -14.70
N ALA A 156 -4.23 5.38 -13.72
CA ALA A 156 -3.63 4.05 -13.92
C ALA A 156 -4.67 2.93 -13.77
N SER A 157 -4.64 1.95 -14.68
CA SER A 157 -5.60 0.84 -14.72
C SER A 157 -4.94 -0.53 -14.64
N GLY A 158 -5.73 -1.52 -14.18
CA GLY A 158 -5.41 -2.94 -14.31
C GLY A 158 -5.34 -3.45 -15.75
N ASP A 159 -5.58 -2.61 -16.77
CA ASP A 159 -5.30 -2.89 -18.19
C ASP A 159 -3.86 -2.61 -18.61
N LEU A 160 -2.98 -2.34 -17.64
CA LEU A 160 -1.56 -2.07 -17.80
C LEU A 160 -1.26 -0.76 -18.54
N THR A 161 -2.23 0.14 -18.66
CA THR A 161 -2.01 1.49 -19.20
C THR A 161 -2.16 2.57 -18.13
N ILE A 162 -1.42 3.65 -18.33
CA ILE A 162 -1.65 4.94 -17.69
C ILE A 162 -2.16 5.88 -18.78
N LYS A 163 -3.33 6.49 -18.57
CA LYS A 163 -3.89 7.48 -19.50
C LYS A 163 -3.72 8.87 -18.92
N LEU A 164 -3.31 9.79 -19.79
CA LEU A 164 -3.29 11.21 -19.51
C LEU A 164 -4.50 11.81 -20.23
N TRP A 165 -5.30 12.56 -19.52
CA TRP A 165 -6.54 13.16 -20.01
C TRP A 165 -6.44 14.68 -19.92
N ASP A 166 -6.99 15.36 -20.91
CA ASP A 166 -7.54 16.70 -20.71
C ASP A 166 -8.99 16.50 -20.26
N ILE A 167 -9.33 16.96 -19.04
CA ILE A 167 -10.66 16.75 -18.47
C ILE A 167 -11.74 17.60 -19.16
N THR A 168 -11.37 18.64 -19.90
CA THR A 168 -12.29 19.48 -20.69
C THR A 168 -12.56 18.86 -22.07
N ALA A 169 -11.53 18.31 -22.71
CA ALA A 169 -11.65 17.61 -24.00
C ALA A 169 -12.25 16.19 -23.88
N GLY A 170 -12.43 15.69 -22.65
CA GLY A 170 -13.11 14.42 -22.35
C GLY A 170 -12.42 13.15 -22.89
N SER A 171 -11.17 13.28 -23.35
CA SER A 171 -10.45 12.25 -24.10
C SER A 171 -8.98 12.14 -23.66
N ALA A 172 -8.38 10.97 -23.90
CA ALA A 172 -7.00 10.70 -23.49
C ALA A 172 -6.03 11.31 -24.50
N VAL A 173 -5.22 12.28 -24.06
CA VAL A 173 -4.20 12.96 -24.88
C VAL A 173 -2.94 12.11 -25.05
N HIS A 174 -2.60 11.28 -24.05
CA HIS A 174 -1.49 10.31 -24.12
C HIS A 174 -1.86 8.97 -23.45
N THR A 175 -1.18 7.88 -23.82
CA THR A 175 -1.32 6.56 -23.19
C THR A 175 0.02 5.85 -23.01
N LEU A 176 0.53 5.83 -21.77
CA LEU A 176 1.74 5.08 -21.38
C LEU A 176 1.39 3.60 -21.21
N LYS A 177 2.26 2.69 -21.67
CA LYS A 177 2.06 1.23 -21.59
C LYS A 177 3.08 0.60 -20.63
N HIS A 178 2.59 -0.08 -19.60
CA HIS A 178 3.41 -0.82 -18.61
C HIS A 178 3.39 -2.33 -18.90
N PRO A 179 4.43 -3.09 -18.51
CA PRO A 179 4.43 -4.55 -18.64
C PRO A 179 3.65 -5.30 -17.53
N ASP A 180 3.41 -4.69 -16.36
CA ASP A 180 2.63 -5.25 -15.25
C ASP A 180 1.94 -4.13 -14.44
N ILE A 181 1.10 -4.48 -13.48
CA ILE A 181 0.23 -3.60 -12.69
C ILE A 181 1.03 -2.48 -12.01
N VAL A 182 0.69 -1.23 -12.35
CA VAL A 182 1.17 -0.01 -11.71
C VAL A 182 0.70 0.04 -10.25
N GLN A 183 1.61 0.38 -9.34
CA GLN A 183 1.40 0.40 -7.89
C GLN A 183 1.33 1.82 -7.29
N SER A 184 1.92 2.81 -7.97
CA SER A 184 1.94 4.21 -7.56
C SER A 184 2.20 5.12 -8.75
N LEU A 185 1.62 6.32 -8.71
CA LEU A 185 1.94 7.46 -9.56
C LEU A 185 2.48 8.60 -8.69
N SER A 186 3.37 9.42 -9.23
CA SER A 186 3.67 10.77 -8.71
C SER A 186 4.25 11.66 -9.81
N TRP A 187 3.84 12.92 -9.88
CA TRP A 187 4.32 13.91 -10.85
C TRP A 187 5.53 14.69 -10.31
N ASN A 188 6.40 15.15 -11.21
CA ASN A 188 7.38 16.20 -10.90
C ASN A 188 6.73 17.59 -10.84
N ALA A 189 7.43 18.59 -10.29
CA ALA A 189 6.88 19.93 -10.03
C ALA A 189 6.42 20.72 -11.28
N ASP A 190 6.97 20.46 -12.48
CA ASP A 190 6.54 21.11 -13.73
C ASP A 190 5.54 20.28 -14.55
N GLY A 191 5.12 19.13 -14.02
CA GLY A 191 4.12 18.27 -14.62
C GLY A 191 4.53 17.64 -15.95
N THR A 192 5.83 17.58 -16.31
CA THR A 192 6.30 16.91 -17.54
C THR A 192 6.68 15.45 -17.34
N MET A 193 7.08 15.08 -16.12
CA MET A 193 7.52 13.73 -15.78
C MET A 193 6.64 13.07 -14.73
N LEU A 194 6.37 11.79 -14.96
CA LEU A 194 5.64 10.92 -14.03
C LEU A 194 6.58 9.81 -13.55
N VAL A 195 6.72 9.62 -12.25
CA VAL A 195 7.38 8.43 -11.68
C VAL A 195 6.35 7.37 -11.32
N THR A 196 6.66 6.11 -11.62
CA THR A 196 5.77 4.98 -11.41
C THR A 196 6.50 3.79 -10.82
N THR A 197 5.92 3.17 -9.80
CA THR A 197 6.28 1.81 -9.35
C THR A 197 5.34 0.80 -9.98
N SER A 198 5.81 -0.45 -10.18
CA SER A 198 5.01 -1.53 -10.73
C SER A 198 5.38 -2.88 -10.14
N ARG A 199 4.45 -3.84 -10.30
CA ARG A 199 4.56 -5.22 -9.84
C ARG A 199 5.68 -6.01 -10.53
N ASP A 200 6.18 -5.54 -11.67
CA ASP A 200 7.43 -6.02 -12.28
C ASP A 200 8.71 -5.60 -11.52
N LYS A 201 8.54 -4.92 -10.36
CA LYS A 201 9.58 -4.47 -9.42
C LYS A 201 10.52 -3.41 -9.98
N LYS A 202 10.11 -2.68 -11.01
CA LYS A 202 10.90 -1.59 -11.60
C LYS A 202 10.33 -0.22 -11.24
N LEU A 203 11.25 0.71 -10.98
CA LEU A 203 10.96 2.14 -10.95
C LEU A 203 11.10 2.66 -12.38
N ARG A 204 10.11 3.41 -12.87
CA ARG A 204 10.16 4.07 -14.18
C ARG A 204 9.84 5.55 -14.05
N MET A 205 10.62 6.37 -14.74
CA MET A 205 10.38 7.80 -14.89
C MET A 205 10.07 8.06 -16.36
N TRP A 206 8.87 8.56 -16.61
CA TRP A 206 8.31 8.78 -17.94
C TRP A 206 8.42 10.25 -18.30
N ASP A 207 8.93 10.56 -19.49
CA ASP A 207 8.47 11.76 -20.19
C ASP A 207 7.11 11.39 -20.78
N VAL A 208 6.04 11.97 -20.23
CA VAL A 208 4.68 11.50 -20.53
C VAL A 208 4.24 11.85 -21.95
N ARG A 209 4.85 12.87 -22.58
CA ARG A 209 4.54 13.33 -23.94
C ARG A 209 5.26 12.51 -25.00
N GLN A 210 6.39 11.91 -24.62
CA GLN A 210 7.14 10.95 -25.45
C GLN A 210 6.58 9.52 -25.37
N GLU A 211 5.52 9.30 -24.58
CA GLU A 211 4.85 8.01 -24.30
C GLU A 211 5.77 6.85 -23.89
N ARG A 212 6.96 7.16 -23.36
CA ARG A 212 8.02 6.19 -23.07
C ARG A 212 8.73 6.48 -21.76
N ALA A 213 9.26 5.44 -21.12
CA ALA A 213 10.18 5.61 -20.01
C ALA A 213 11.43 6.34 -20.51
N ALA A 214 11.76 7.48 -19.90
CA ALA A 214 13.05 8.13 -20.07
C ALA A 214 14.13 7.35 -19.30
N HIS A 215 13.77 6.85 -18.11
CA HIS A 215 14.63 6.04 -17.24
C HIS A 215 13.85 4.85 -16.66
N GLU A 216 14.53 3.72 -16.53
CA GLU A 216 14.04 2.49 -15.90
C GLU A 216 15.15 1.94 -14.99
N SER A 217 14.82 1.68 -13.73
CA SER A 217 15.75 1.20 -12.70
C SER A 217 15.14 0.02 -11.92
N PRO A 218 15.94 -0.95 -11.43
CA PRO A 218 15.47 -1.93 -10.46
C PRO A 218 14.94 -1.21 -9.21
N GLY A 219 13.74 -1.58 -8.76
CA GLY A 219 13.10 -1.03 -7.56
C GLY A 219 13.25 -1.94 -6.34
N HIS A 220 12.21 -1.97 -5.52
CA HIS A 220 12.17 -2.81 -4.31
C HIS A 220 11.99 -4.30 -4.66
N GLU A 221 12.86 -5.18 -4.15
CA GLU A 221 12.86 -6.62 -4.50
C GLU A 221 11.69 -7.43 -3.90
N GLY A 222 10.95 -6.89 -2.94
CA GLY A 222 9.89 -7.58 -2.22
C GLY A 222 8.69 -8.02 -3.08
N ALA A 223 7.78 -8.78 -2.49
CA ALA A 223 6.58 -9.30 -3.17
C ALA A 223 5.33 -8.40 -3.02
N LYS A 224 5.43 -7.33 -2.22
CA LYS A 224 4.33 -6.41 -1.88
C LYS A 224 4.43 -5.11 -2.70
N ASN A 225 3.36 -4.32 -2.65
CA ASN A 225 3.32 -3.04 -3.36
C ASN A 225 4.34 -2.04 -2.82
N SER A 226 4.94 -1.28 -3.73
CA SER A 226 5.84 -0.16 -3.47
C SER A 226 5.20 1.15 -3.92
N ARG A 227 5.48 2.23 -3.21
CA ARG A 227 4.96 3.58 -3.50
C ARG A 227 6.11 4.53 -3.87
N ALA A 228 5.78 5.58 -4.60
CA ALA A 228 6.72 6.64 -4.98
C ALA A 228 6.10 8.02 -4.74
N VAL A 229 6.92 8.99 -4.34
CA VAL A 229 6.58 10.42 -4.34
C VAL A 229 7.76 11.23 -4.87
N TRP A 230 7.51 12.13 -5.82
CA TRP A 230 8.50 13.09 -6.28
C TRP A 230 8.66 14.19 -5.22
N LEU A 231 9.90 14.60 -4.95
CA LEU A 231 10.21 15.64 -3.95
C LEU A 231 10.10 17.03 -4.59
N GLY A 232 8.95 17.29 -5.23
CA GLY A 232 8.65 18.51 -5.97
C GLY A 232 9.81 19.06 -6.80
N GLU A 233 10.31 20.22 -6.40
CA GLU A 233 11.35 20.98 -7.12
C GLU A 233 12.77 20.40 -7.02
N HIS A 234 13.04 19.46 -6.09
CA HIS A 234 14.41 18.96 -5.85
C HIS A 234 14.95 18.02 -6.94
N ASN A 235 14.15 17.69 -7.96
CA ASN A 235 14.48 16.68 -8.99
C ASN A 235 14.94 15.34 -8.37
N ARG A 236 14.18 14.87 -7.38
CA ARG A 236 14.38 13.63 -6.63
C ARG A 236 13.07 12.88 -6.45
N VAL A 237 13.16 11.57 -6.20
CA VAL A 237 12.02 10.72 -5.83
C VAL A 237 12.34 9.96 -4.56
N ALA A 238 11.43 9.93 -3.60
CA ALA A 238 11.42 8.91 -2.54
C ALA A 238 10.58 7.72 -2.99
N THR A 239 11.05 6.50 -2.73
CA THR A 239 10.21 5.30 -2.83
C THR A 239 10.21 4.50 -1.54
N THR A 240 9.04 4.01 -1.18
CA THR A 240 8.83 3.06 -0.10
C THR A 240 8.44 1.70 -0.67
N GLY A 241 8.89 0.63 -0.04
CA GLY A 241 8.60 -0.72 -0.49
C GLY A 241 9.16 -1.75 0.46
N PHE A 242 9.55 -2.91 -0.07
CA PHE A 242 9.95 -4.06 0.73
C PHE A 242 11.23 -4.71 0.23
N SER A 243 12.07 -5.15 1.17
CA SER A 243 13.21 -6.03 0.93
C SER A 243 12.73 -7.40 0.45
N LYS A 244 13.66 -8.20 -0.12
CA LYS A 244 13.42 -9.62 -0.40
C LYS A 244 13.06 -10.44 0.86
N MET A 245 13.50 -9.99 2.03
CA MET A 245 13.18 -10.57 3.35
C MET A 245 11.88 -10.01 3.96
N SER A 246 11.15 -9.15 3.22
CA SER A 246 9.90 -8.48 3.63
C SER A 246 10.01 -7.38 4.69
N ASP A 247 11.21 -6.82 4.88
CA ASP A 247 11.40 -5.58 5.66
C ASP A 247 10.94 -4.37 4.86
N ARG A 248 10.36 -3.36 5.50
CA ARG A 248 10.03 -2.09 4.86
C ARG A 248 11.29 -1.29 4.59
N GLN A 249 11.39 -0.73 3.38
CA GLN A 249 12.54 0.04 2.94
C GLN A 249 12.14 1.42 2.40
N LEU A 250 12.99 2.41 2.65
CA LEU A 250 12.97 3.74 2.04
C LEU A 250 14.20 3.88 1.14
N ALA A 251 14.03 4.47 -0.04
CA ALA A 251 15.12 4.75 -0.97
C ALA A 251 14.94 6.12 -1.64
N LEU A 252 16.03 6.86 -1.82
CA LEU A 252 16.09 8.14 -2.51
C LEU A 252 16.65 7.94 -3.93
N TRP A 253 16.11 8.61 -4.93
CA TRP A 253 16.48 8.42 -6.34
C TRP A 253 16.67 9.75 -7.07
N GLU A 254 17.67 9.78 -7.94
CA GLU A 254 17.90 10.81 -8.95
C GLU A 254 17.50 10.29 -10.33
N PRO A 255 16.79 11.09 -11.15
CA PRO A 255 16.47 10.70 -12.52
C PRO A 255 17.70 10.36 -13.36
N GLY A 256 17.69 9.16 -13.95
CA GLY A 256 18.80 8.62 -14.75
C GLY A 256 19.81 7.80 -13.95
N ASN A 257 19.79 7.84 -12.62
CA ASN A 257 20.62 6.97 -11.80
C ASN A 257 19.98 5.57 -11.69
N PRO A 258 20.68 4.48 -12.07
CA PRO A 258 20.14 3.11 -11.96
C PRO A 258 20.06 2.60 -10.51
N ASN A 259 20.69 3.28 -9.55
CA ASN A 259 20.72 2.90 -8.13
C ASN A 259 20.20 4.03 -7.24
N PRO A 260 19.65 3.72 -6.04
CA PRO A 260 19.24 4.75 -5.10
C PRO A 260 20.44 5.40 -4.39
N ILE A 261 20.33 6.71 -4.15
CA ILE A 261 21.30 7.49 -3.38
C ILE A 261 21.30 6.97 -1.94
N GLY A 262 22.49 6.60 -1.44
CA GLY A 262 22.66 6.00 -0.12
C GLY A 262 22.16 4.55 0.01
N GLY A 263 21.64 3.93 -1.05
CA GLY A 263 21.09 2.57 -1.01
C GLY A 263 19.65 2.49 -0.48
N PHE A 264 19.22 1.29 -0.12
CA PHE A 264 17.92 1.05 0.53
C PHE A 264 18.07 1.10 2.05
N THR A 265 17.45 2.10 2.68
CA THR A 265 17.37 2.23 4.14
C THR A 265 16.26 1.36 4.70
N VAL A 266 16.57 0.39 5.57
CA VAL A 266 15.56 -0.42 6.26
C VAL A 266 14.86 0.42 7.34
N LEU A 267 13.52 0.33 7.39
CA LEU A 267 12.67 1.06 8.32
C LEU A 267 12.24 0.21 9.53
N ASP A 268 11.80 -1.04 9.27
CA ASP A 268 11.38 -2.08 10.22
C ASP A 268 10.89 -3.31 9.42
N SER A 269 10.43 -4.37 10.10
CA SER A 269 9.85 -5.57 9.46
C SER A 269 8.32 -5.63 9.55
N ILE A 270 7.61 -4.48 9.61
CA ILE A 270 6.14 -4.44 9.70
C ILE A 270 5.50 -4.78 8.35
N SER A 271 4.34 -5.44 8.37
CA SER A 271 3.74 -6.03 7.17
C SER A 271 3.07 -5.03 6.23
N GLY A 272 2.64 -3.86 6.73
CA GLY A 272 1.80 -2.88 6.03
C GLY A 272 2.55 -1.97 5.06
N VAL A 273 1.98 -1.77 3.85
CA VAL A 273 2.53 -0.87 2.82
C VAL A 273 2.65 0.55 3.40
N CYS A 274 3.83 1.15 3.23
CA CYS A 274 4.12 2.48 3.74
C CYS A 274 3.82 3.54 2.67
N MET A 275 2.92 4.47 3.00
CA MET A 275 2.49 5.58 2.15
C MET A 275 3.42 6.79 2.39
N PRO A 276 4.14 7.28 1.37
CA PRO A 276 4.99 8.46 1.46
C PRO A 276 4.23 9.73 1.05
N PHE A 277 4.39 10.80 1.81
CA PHE A 277 3.81 12.12 1.55
C PHE A 277 4.89 13.19 1.68
N TRP A 278 4.96 14.09 0.72
CA TRP A 278 5.98 15.14 0.65
C TRP A 278 5.38 16.52 0.97
N ASP A 279 6.16 17.36 1.64
CA ASP A 279 5.85 18.76 1.95
C ASP A 279 6.95 19.68 1.42
N ASP A 280 6.71 20.29 0.26
CA ASP A 280 7.58 21.28 -0.36
C ASP A 280 7.89 22.49 0.54
N GLY A 281 7.00 22.83 1.47
CA GLY A 281 7.17 23.98 2.36
C GLY A 281 8.10 23.74 3.54
N CYS A 282 8.33 22.48 3.93
CA CYS A 282 9.27 22.14 5.01
C CYS A 282 10.40 21.20 4.56
N ASN A 283 10.41 20.80 3.29
CA ASN A 283 11.24 19.70 2.77
C ASN A 283 11.07 18.41 3.59
N CYS A 284 9.84 18.14 4.05
CA CYS A 284 9.54 17.03 4.95
C CYS A 284 8.92 15.85 4.20
N LEU A 285 9.46 14.65 4.44
CA LEU A 285 8.88 13.38 4.02
C LEU A 285 8.17 12.73 5.21
N TYR A 286 6.85 12.59 5.13
CA TYR A 286 6.01 11.88 6.10
C TYR A 286 5.76 10.45 5.60
N LEU A 287 5.99 9.46 6.46
CA LEU A 287 5.83 8.04 6.17
C LEU A 287 4.79 7.41 7.11
N ALA A 288 3.75 6.82 6.53
CA ALA A 288 2.63 6.22 7.26
C ALA A 288 2.31 4.81 6.76
N GLY A 289 2.50 3.79 7.61
CA GLY A 289 2.15 2.41 7.27
C GLY A 289 0.66 2.11 7.41
N LYS A 290 0.12 1.31 6.49
CA LYS A 290 -1.24 0.74 6.63
C LYS A 290 -1.26 -0.34 7.70
N GLY A 291 -2.03 -0.11 8.77
CA GLY A 291 -2.02 -0.92 9.99
C GLY A 291 -1.06 -0.41 11.07
N ASP A 292 -0.27 0.63 10.79
CA ASP A 292 0.52 1.34 11.81
C ASP A 292 -0.36 2.39 12.51
N GLY A 293 -0.12 2.63 13.80
CA GLY A 293 -0.62 3.83 14.50
C GLY A 293 0.36 5.02 14.44
N ASN A 294 1.57 4.83 13.91
CA ASN A 294 2.61 5.85 13.86
C ASN A 294 2.67 6.56 12.51
N ILE A 295 3.12 7.82 12.52
CA ILE A 295 3.52 8.58 11.34
C ILE A 295 4.94 9.09 11.59
N ARG A 296 5.93 8.56 10.86
CA ARG A 296 7.34 8.99 10.94
C ARG A 296 7.57 10.18 10.02
N TYR A 297 8.46 11.09 10.38
CA TYR A 297 8.82 12.21 9.51
C TYR A 297 10.33 12.50 9.51
N PHE A 298 10.80 12.87 8.32
CA PHE A 298 12.20 13.10 7.97
C PHE A 298 12.30 14.45 7.27
N GLU A 299 13.37 15.19 7.56
CA GLU A 299 13.74 16.39 6.79
C GLU A 299 14.71 15.96 5.70
N TYR A 300 14.44 16.36 4.46
CA TYR A 300 15.33 16.14 3.33
C TYR A 300 16.37 17.27 3.27
N GLU A 301 17.65 16.91 3.38
CA GLU A 301 18.76 17.85 3.36
C GLU A 301 19.99 17.16 2.74
N ASN A 302 20.72 17.83 1.85
CA ASN A 302 21.98 17.34 1.25
C ASN A 302 21.90 15.90 0.69
N ASP A 303 20.87 15.61 -0.11
CA ASP A 303 20.62 14.29 -0.70
C ASP A 303 20.46 13.14 0.33
N LYS A 304 19.89 13.46 1.50
CA LYS A 304 19.64 12.51 2.59
C LYS A 304 18.33 12.82 3.32
N PHE A 305 17.66 11.77 3.81
CA PHE A 305 16.57 11.89 4.78
C PHE A 305 17.10 11.83 6.21
N GLU A 306 17.05 12.95 6.92
CA GLU A 306 17.40 13.04 8.34
C GLU A 306 16.14 12.88 9.20
N PHE A 307 16.06 11.78 9.95
CA PHE A 307 14.90 11.50 10.82
C PHE A 307 14.71 12.62 11.86
N LEU A 308 13.48 13.14 11.94
CA LEU A 308 13.09 14.15 12.93
C LEU A 308 12.51 13.47 14.17
N SER A 309 11.35 12.83 14.00
CA SER A 309 10.55 12.21 15.07
C SER A 309 9.43 11.36 14.45
N GLU A 310 8.56 10.80 15.30
CA GLU A 310 7.32 10.14 14.88
C GLU A 310 6.15 10.55 15.79
N TYR A 311 4.98 10.78 15.18
CA TYR A 311 3.70 10.81 15.90
C TYR A 311 3.32 9.36 16.23
N LYS A 312 2.71 9.15 17.40
CA LYS A 312 2.34 7.81 17.90
C LYS A 312 0.88 7.80 18.31
N SER A 313 0.15 6.80 17.83
CA SER A 313 -1.23 6.48 18.22
C SER A 313 -1.32 4.98 18.52
N PRO A 314 -2.16 4.53 19.47
CA PRO A 314 -2.49 3.12 19.59
C PRO A 314 -3.42 2.65 18.46
N ASP A 315 -4.17 3.57 17.85
CA ASP A 315 -5.17 3.29 16.81
C ASP A 315 -4.53 3.19 15.41
N PRO A 316 -4.67 2.05 14.72
CA PRO A 316 -4.06 1.83 13.41
C PRO A 316 -4.78 2.60 12.29
N GLN A 317 -4.00 3.16 11.35
CA GLN A 317 -4.50 3.86 10.17
C GLN A 317 -4.56 2.94 8.94
N ARG A 318 -5.62 3.01 8.14
CA ARG A 318 -5.72 2.30 6.84
C ARG A 318 -5.66 3.26 5.65
N GLY A 319 -6.13 4.49 5.84
CA GLY A 319 -5.98 5.63 4.96
C GLY A 319 -5.41 6.84 5.69
N LEU A 320 -4.75 7.72 4.94
CA LEU A 320 -4.18 8.97 5.43
C LEU A 320 -4.22 10.00 4.31
N ALA A 321 -4.70 11.20 4.60
CA ALA A 321 -4.57 12.38 3.75
C ALA A 321 -3.73 13.44 4.45
N PHE A 322 -3.11 14.31 3.67
CA PHE A 322 -2.53 15.56 4.13
C PHE A 322 -3.19 16.71 3.38
N VAL A 323 -3.37 17.85 4.04
CA VAL A 323 -3.90 19.08 3.40
C VAL A 323 -2.78 19.75 2.58
N PRO A 324 -3.06 20.33 1.40
CA PRO A 324 -2.14 21.23 0.72
C PRO A 324 -1.74 22.38 1.65
N LYS A 325 -0.50 22.88 1.53
CA LYS A 325 0.09 23.84 2.50
C LYS A 325 -0.81 25.04 2.84
N ARG A 326 -1.55 25.55 1.85
CA ARG A 326 -2.49 26.67 2.00
C ARG A 326 -3.71 26.42 2.91
N GLY A 327 -3.90 25.20 3.42
CA GLY A 327 -4.94 24.83 4.39
C GLY A 327 -4.47 24.61 5.84
N VAL A 328 -3.21 24.92 6.16
CA VAL A 328 -2.67 24.83 7.54
C VAL A 328 -2.95 26.11 8.34
N ASN A 329 -3.06 25.98 9.66
CA ASN A 329 -3.30 27.10 10.57
C ASN A 329 -1.99 27.82 10.92
N VAL A 330 -1.67 28.86 10.13
CA VAL A 330 -0.50 29.75 10.35
C VAL A 330 -0.50 30.43 11.73
N HIS A 331 -1.67 30.64 12.35
CA HIS A 331 -1.78 31.23 13.70
C HIS A 331 -1.51 30.24 14.85
N GLU A 332 -1.34 28.94 14.58
CA GLU A 332 -0.95 27.93 15.58
C GLU A 332 0.46 27.37 15.34
N ASN A 333 1.25 27.96 14.43
CA ASN A 333 2.52 27.39 13.94
C ASN A 333 2.35 25.95 13.41
N GLU A 334 1.16 25.59 12.91
CA GLU A 334 0.90 24.32 12.24
C GLU A 334 1.58 24.36 10.86
N VAL A 335 2.59 23.52 10.66
CA VAL A 335 3.32 23.44 9.38
C VAL A 335 2.70 22.42 8.43
N MET A 336 1.95 21.45 8.96
CA MET A 336 1.29 20.43 8.16
C MET A 336 0.10 19.84 8.95
N ARG A 337 -0.97 19.43 8.27
CA ARG A 337 -2.12 18.75 8.89
C ARG A 337 -2.43 17.45 8.15
N ALA A 338 -2.50 16.35 8.89
CA ALA A 338 -2.99 15.07 8.40
C ALA A 338 -4.45 14.84 8.81
N TYR A 339 -5.12 13.96 8.06
CA TYR A 339 -6.41 13.38 8.39
C TYR A 339 -6.23 11.85 8.36
N LYS A 340 -6.34 11.20 9.51
CA LYS A 340 -6.07 9.77 9.74
C LYS A 340 -7.38 8.99 9.89
N THR A 341 -7.61 7.98 9.06
CA THR A 341 -8.72 7.05 9.28
C THR A 341 -8.48 6.25 10.56
N VAL A 342 -9.51 6.03 11.38
CA VAL A 342 -9.43 5.13 12.54
C VAL A 342 -10.60 4.15 12.52
N ASN A 343 -10.26 2.86 12.64
CA ASN A 343 -11.20 1.73 12.75
C ASN A 343 -12.30 1.70 11.67
N ASP A 344 -12.05 2.31 10.51
CA ASP A 344 -12.96 2.52 9.37
C ASP A 344 -14.28 3.27 9.68
N THR A 345 -14.42 3.84 10.89
CA THR A 345 -15.64 4.50 11.38
C THR A 345 -15.49 6.01 11.60
N TYR A 346 -14.26 6.53 11.73
CA TYR A 346 -14.03 7.96 11.92
C TYR A 346 -12.68 8.43 11.35
N ILE A 347 -12.52 9.75 11.24
CA ILE A 347 -11.27 10.39 10.82
C ILE A 347 -10.80 11.39 11.87
N GLU A 348 -9.56 11.20 12.32
CA GLU A 348 -8.82 12.01 13.29
C GLU A 348 -7.94 13.05 12.57
N PRO A 349 -8.16 14.37 12.74
CA PRO A 349 -7.19 15.38 12.33
C PRO A 349 -5.93 15.32 13.21
N ILE A 350 -4.75 15.46 12.62
CA ILE A 350 -3.46 15.57 13.35
C ILE A 350 -2.73 16.82 12.87
N SER A 351 -2.57 17.79 13.76
CA SER A 351 -1.80 19.01 13.52
C SER A 351 -0.33 18.77 13.82
N PHE A 352 0.57 18.99 12.85
CA PHE A 352 2.01 18.98 13.06
C PHE A 352 2.49 20.42 13.29
N THR A 353 2.88 20.74 14.52
CA THR A 353 3.15 22.10 14.98
C THR A 353 4.63 22.30 15.33
N VAL A 354 5.20 23.45 14.96
CA VAL A 354 6.52 23.89 15.46
C VAL A 354 6.33 24.60 16.81
N PRO A 355 6.96 24.15 17.92
CA PRO A 355 6.76 24.71 19.25
C PRO A 355 7.45 26.07 19.42
N ARG A 356 6.79 27.12 18.92
CA ARG A 356 7.16 28.54 19.06
C ARG A 356 5.96 29.33 19.59
N ARG A 357 6.20 30.57 20.03
CA ARG A 357 5.11 31.54 20.26
C ARG A 357 4.47 31.87 18.90
N ALA A 358 3.16 32.04 18.89
CA ALA A 358 2.39 32.36 17.69
C ALA A 358 1.79 33.78 17.73
N GLU A 359 2.38 34.65 18.56
CA GLU A 359 2.02 36.07 18.71
C GLU A 359 2.35 36.89 17.44
N THR A 360 3.27 36.40 16.60
CA THR A 360 3.72 37.01 15.34
C THR A 360 3.96 35.94 14.28
N PHE A 361 3.78 36.32 13.00
CA PHE A 361 4.07 35.45 11.86
C PHE A 361 5.51 34.92 11.89
N GLN A 362 5.68 33.65 11.51
CA GLN A 362 6.97 32.94 11.54
C GLN A 362 7.44 32.64 10.11
N SER A 363 7.80 33.68 9.35
CA SER A 363 8.18 33.59 7.93
C SER A 363 9.27 32.55 7.62
N ASP A 364 10.17 32.26 8.57
CA ASP A 364 11.23 31.28 8.34
C ASP A 364 10.73 29.82 8.32
N ILE A 365 9.55 29.49 8.86
CA ILE A 365 8.94 28.15 8.78
C ILE A 365 7.84 28.04 7.70
N TYR A 366 7.44 29.17 7.10
CA TYR A 366 6.46 29.26 6.02
C TYR A 366 7.06 29.89 4.75
N PRO A 367 8.04 29.23 4.09
CA PRO A 367 8.52 29.69 2.78
C PRO A 367 7.38 29.61 1.73
N PRO A 368 7.46 30.40 0.63
CA PRO A 368 6.43 30.37 -0.41
C PRO A 368 6.23 28.96 -0.99
N CYS A 369 4.97 28.54 -1.12
CA CYS A 369 4.57 27.22 -1.59
C CYS A 369 3.61 27.30 -2.78
N VAL A 370 3.42 26.20 -3.51
CA VAL A 370 2.52 26.12 -4.70
C VAL A 370 1.15 26.74 -4.42
N GLY A 371 0.78 27.71 -5.25
CA GLY A 371 -0.48 28.46 -5.18
C GLY A 371 -1.64 27.79 -5.94
N VAL A 372 -2.69 28.58 -6.18
CA VAL A 372 -3.93 28.14 -6.86
C VAL A 372 -3.98 28.44 -8.36
N LYS A 373 -2.93 29.03 -8.96
CA LYS A 373 -2.87 29.26 -10.41
C LYS A 373 -2.01 28.20 -11.11
N PRO A 374 -2.49 27.62 -12.23
CA PRO A 374 -1.69 26.74 -13.07
C PRO A 374 -0.55 27.51 -13.75
N ALA A 375 0.51 26.79 -14.13
CA ALA A 375 1.64 27.34 -14.87
C ALA A 375 1.35 27.46 -16.38
N VAL A 376 0.50 26.57 -16.90
CA VAL A 376 0.12 26.45 -18.32
C VAL A 376 -1.32 25.90 -18.42
N SER A 377 -2.03 26.22 -19.50
CA SER A 377 -3.31 25.57 -19.81
C SER A 377 -3.11 24.11 -20.24
N ALA A 378 -4.20 23.34 -20.36
CA ALA A 378 -4.13 21.97 -20.88
C ALA A 378 -3.67 21.94 -22.34
N GLU A 379 -4.20 22.81 -23.19
CA GLU A 379 -3.83 22.93 -24.60
C GLU A 379 -2.37 23.37 -24.77
N GLU A 380 -1.89 24.29 -23.93
CA GLU A 380 -0.50 24.71 -23.90
C GLU A 380 0.45 23.59 -23.46
N TRP A 381 0.05 22.80 -22.46
CA TRP A 381 0.80 21.64 -21.99
C TRP A 381 0.87 20.54 -23.06
N VAL A 382 -0.25 20.27 -23.76
CA VAL A 382 -0.29 19.33 -24.90
C VAL A 382 0.54 19.86 -26.08
N ALA A 383 0.55 21.18 -26.32
CA ALA A 383 1.42 21.84 -27.29
C ALA A 383 2.91 21.90 -26.87
N GLY A 384 3.27 21.34 -25.71
CA GLY A 384 4.64 21.15 -25.27
C GLY A 384 5.20 22.22 -24.33
N LYS A 385 4.44 23.25 -23.94
CA LYS A 385 4.88 24.21 -22.92
C LYS A 385 4.96 23.53 -21.54
N SER A 386 5.89 23.93 -20.68
CA SER A 386 5.86 23.57 -19.25
C SER A 386 6.34 24.73 -18.40
N GLY A 387 6.10 24.62 -17.10
CA GLY A 387 6.42 25.63 -16.10
C GLY A 387 6.00 25.14 -14.72
N VAL A 388 6.39 25.88 -13.69
CA VAL A 388 6.07 25.59 -12.29
C VAL A 388 5.03 26.62 -11.85
N PRO A 389 3.99 26.25 -11.06
CA PRO A 389 2.99 27.20 -10.57
C PRO A 389 3.59 28.40 -9.87
N SER A 390 2.88 29.54 -9.91
CA SER A 390 3.16 30.65 -8.99
C SER A 390 3.04 30.17 -7.55
N LYS A 391 3.97 30.58 -6.70
CA LYS A 391 3.92 30.32 -5.27
C LYS A 391 3.05 31.38 -4.59
N ILE A 392 2.54 31.08 -3.40
CA ILE A 392 1.89 32.06 -2.52
C ILE A 392 2.73 32.32 -1.29
N ASP A 393 2.72 33.57 -0.84
CA ASP A 393 3.24 33.98 0.46
C ASP A 393 2.19 33.76 1.58
N PHE A 394 2.68 33.37 2.77
CA PHE A 394 1.86 33.10 3.94
C PHE A 394 1.76 34.29 4.91
N GLU A 395 2.57 35.35 4.76
CA GLU A 395 2.43 36.56 5.58
C GLU A 395 1.08 37.23 5.29
N SER A 396 0.74 37.39 4.00
CA SER A 396 -0.59 37.85 3.57
C SER A 396 -1.75 37.00 4.12
N ILE A 397 -1.60 35.67 4.20
CA ILE A 397 -2.60 34.76 4.74
C ILE A 397 -2.74 34.93 6.26
N TYR A 398 -1.64 35.14 6.98
CA TYR A 398 -1.63 35.43 8.42
C TYR A 398 -2.26 36.80 8.74
N GLU A 399 -2.20 37.77 7.83
CA GLU A 399 -2.92 39.04 7.98
C GLU A 399 -4.43 38.94 7.69
N GLY A 400 -4.91 37.81 7.16
CA GLY A 400 -6.28 37.67 6.66
C GLY A 400 -6.53 38.35 5.31
N ASN A 401 -5.45 38.72 4.60
CA ASN A 401 -5.49 39.27 3.25
C ASN A 401 -5.59 38.15 2.20
N ALA A 402 -5.94 38.52 0.96
CA ALA A 402 -5.89 37.58 -0.16
C ALA A 402 -4.43 37.12 -0.42
N PRO A 403 -4.17 35.83 -0.74
CA PRO A 403 -2.81 35.32 -0.91
C PRO A 403 -2.01 36.09 -1.97
N VAL A 404 -0.86 36.63 -1.59
CA VAL A 404 0.06 37.32 -2.50
C VAL A 404 0.88 36.29 -3.28
N GLU A 405 0.94 36.46 -4.60
CA GLU A 405 1.68 35.56 -5.49
C GLU A 405 3.14 35.96 -5.67
N VAL A 406 4.02 34.96 -5.64
CA VAL A 406 5.47 35.05 -5.80
C VAL A 406 5.88 34.13 -6.96
N PRO A 407 6.75 34.58 -7.90
CA PRO A 407 7.28 33.70 -8.94
C PRO A 407 8.00 32.47 -8.36
N ALA A 408 7.98 31.34 -9.09
CA ALA A 408 8.82 30.19 -8.77
C ALA A 408 10.23 30.40 -9.32
N ASP A 409 11.24 30.42 -8.45
CA ASP A 409 12.66 30.52 -8.84
C ASP A 409 13.22 29.24 -9.48
N TYR A 410 12.53 28.10 -9.29
CA TYR A 410 12.97 26.80 -9.81
C TYR A 410 12.87 26.75 -11.34
N LYS A 411 13.98 26.36 -11.97
CA LYS A 411 14.07 26.09 -13.41
C LYS A 411 14.12 24.57 -13.61
N PRO A 412 13.12 23.95 -14.27
CA PRO A 412 13.12 22.51 -14.51
C PRO A 412 14.40 22.04 -15.19
N ALA A 413 14.94 20.91 -14.70
CA ALA A 413 16.02 20.23 -15.39
C ALA A 413 15.53 19.80 -16.79
N ALA A 414 16.21 20.26 -17.85
CA ALA A 414 15.86 19.87 -19.21
C ALA A 414 15.97 18.34 -19.35
N PRO A 415 14.98 17.65 -19.95
CA PRO A 415 14.97 16.20 -20.00
C PRO A 415 16.16 15.71 -20.83
N THR A 416 17.12 15.07 -20.17
CA THR A 416 18.30 14.47 -20.82
C THR A 416 17.82 13.49 -21.88
N PRO A 417 18.12 13.70 -23.18
CA PRO A 417 17.68 12.79 -24.22
C PRO A 417 18.23 11.40 -23.94
N ALA A 418 17.33 10.41 -23.81
CA ALA A 418 17.75 9.01 -23.74
C ALA A 418 18.72 8.72 -24.91
N PRO A 419 19.86 8.04 -24.65
CA PRO A 419 20.86 7.82 -25.68
C PRO A 419 20.21 7.16 -26.89
N ALA A 420 20.42 7.74 -28.07
CA ALA A 420 19.82 7.24 -29.31
C ALA A 420 20.14 5.75 -29.46
N PRO A 421 19.18 4.90 -29.87
CA PRO A 421 19.42 3.48 -30.04
C PRO A 421 20.61 3.30 -30.97
N ALA A 422 21.67 2.66 -30.47
CA ALA A 422 22.96 2.60 -31.14
C ALA A 422 22.76 2.13 -32.58
N SER A 423 23.17 2.97 -33.54
CA SER A 423 22.99 2.68 -34.96
C SER A 423 23.67 1.36 -35.27
N VAL A 424 22.88 0.32 -35.58
CA VAL A 424 23.38 -1.01 -35.93
C VAL A 424 24.44 -0.82 -37.03
N PRO A 425 25.71 -1.18 -36.78
CA PRO A 425 26.75 -0.98 -37.78
C PRO A 425 26.34 -1.67 -39.08
N ALA A 426 26.30 -0.90 -40.18
CA ALA A 426 25.97 -1.46 -41.48
C ALA A 426 26.93 -2.64 -41.75
N PRO A 427 26.42 -3.80 -42.19
CA PRO A 427 27.21 -5.03 -42.24
C PRO A 427 28.44 -4.81 -43.13
N GLN A 428 29.62 -4.85 -42.50
CA GLN A 428 30.88 -4.73 -43.22
C GLN A 428 30.98 -5.87 -44.23
N LYS A 429 31.18 -5.53 -45.50
CA LYS A 429 31.46 -6.54 -46.53
C LYS A 429 32.73 -7.28 -46.13
N ALA A 430 32.61 -8.59 -45.93
CA ALA A 430 33.79 -9.44 -45.78
C ALA A 430 34.67 -9.33 -47.04
N PRO A 431 36.01 -9.34 -46.91
CA PRO A 431 36.90 -9.39 -48.05
C PRO A 431 36.73 -10.71 -48.82
N GLU A 432 36.89 -10.62 -50.14
CA GLU A 432 36.66 -11.72 -51.08
C GLU A 432 37.79 -12.77 -51.00
N PRO A 433 37.49 -14.08 -50.88
CA PRO A 433 38.52 -15.11 -50.74
C PRO A 433 39.10 -15.56 -52.09
N THR A 434 40.41 -15.40 -52.27
CA THR A 434 41.17 -15.94 -53.41
C THR A 434 41.07 -17.48 -53.46
N PRO A 435 40.83 -18.10 -54.63
CA PRO A 435 40.47 -19.52 -54.71
C PRO A 435 41.63 -20.50 -54.47
N ALA A 436 41.31 -21.64 -53.87
CA ALA A 436 42.21 -22.81 -53.74
C ALA A 436 41.85 -23.90 -54.78
N PRO A 437 42.82 -24.74 -55.25
CA PRO A 437 42.58 -25.72 -56.31
C PRO A 437 41.76 -26.95 -55.88
N ALA A 438 41.15 -27.62 -56.85
CA ALA A 438 40.25 -28.76 -56.61
C ALA A 438 40.95 -30.13 -56.59
N SER A 439 40.67 -30.88 -55.52
CA SER A 439 40.22 -32.28 -55.49
C SER A 439 40.99 -33.39 -56.23
N ILE A 440 41.39 -34.41 -55.45
CA ILE A 440 41.33 -35.82 -55.87
C ILE A 440 40.50 -36.62 -54.83
N ARG A 441 39.89 -37.72 -55.31
CA ARG A 441 38.89 -38.62 -54.69
C ARG A 441 39.57 -39.75 -53.86
N SER A 442 38.94 -40.56 -53.00
CA SER A 442 37.56 -40.68 -52.45
C SER A 442 37.49 -41.78 -51.36
N SER A 443 36.43 -41.77 -50.55
CA SER A 443 35.92 -42.91 -49.72
C SER A 443 36.79 -43.33 -48.52
N SER A 444 36.26 -43.96 -47.46
CA SER A 444 34.98 -44.70 -47.33
C SER A 444 34.28 -44.53 -45.97
N ILE A 445 33.10 -45.12 -45.82
CA ILE A 445 32.25 -45.00 -44.62
C ILE A 445 32.82 -45.89 -43.50
N LYS A 446 33.64 -45.31 -42.60
CA LYS A 446 34.06 -45.97 -41.35
C LYS A 446 34.28 -45.05 -40.15
N ASP A 447 34.65 -43.78 -40.37
CA ASP A 447 35.06 -42.89 -39.27
C ASP A 447 33.92 -42.09 -38.60
N GLN A 448 32.65 -42.32 -38.98
CA GLN A 448 31.48 -41.72 -38.31
C GLN A 448 30.86 -42.59 -37.20
N GLN A 449 31.40 -43.78 -36.91
CA GLN A 449 30.96 -44.60 -35.76
C GLN A 449 31.90 -44.53 -34.55
N SER A 450 33.12 -43.99 -34.70
CA SER A 450 34.12 -43.91 -33.62
C SER A 450 33.94 -42.71 -32.68
N SER A 451 33.29 -41.63 -33.13
CA SER A 451 33.11 -40.39 -32.33
C SER A 451 31.91 -40.43 -31.37
N MET A 452 30.89 -41.24 -31.64
CA MET A 452 29.74 -41.42 -30.73
C MET A 452 30.00 -42.41 -29.59
N ALA A 453 31.02 -43.27 -29.69
CA ALA A 453 31.35 -44.27 -28.68
C ALA A 453 32.14 -43.72 -27.47
N ALA A 454 32.69 -42.51 -27.57
CA ALA A 454 33.60 -41.93 -26.57
C ALA A 454 32.91 -41.06 -25.48
N LEU A 455 31.58 -40.94 -25.52
CA LEU A 455 30.80 -40.10 -24.60
C LEU A 455 29.77 -40.87 -23.75
N ALA A 456 29.61 -42.18 -23.97
CA ALA A 456 28.62 -43.02 -23.29
C ALA A 456 29.23 -43.94 -22.21
N SER A 457 30.52 -43.79 -21.90
CA SER A 457 31.35 -44.79 -21.20
C SER A 457 32.13 -44.23 -20.00
N LYS A 458 31.55 -43.23 -19.30
CA LYS A 458 32.17 -42.61 -18.12
C LYS A 458 31.33 -42.68 -16.82
N TYR A 459 30.28 -43.49 -16.80
CA TYR A 459 29.48 -43.80 -15.61
C TYR A 459 28.95 -45.24 -15.64
N GLU A 460 29.84 -46.20 -15.37
CA GLU A 460 29.51 -47.48 -14.76
C GLU A 460 30.72 -47.91 -13.89
N ASP A 461 30.50 -48.77 -12.89
CA ASP A 461 31.19 -48.70 -11.59
C ASP A 461 31.66 -50.09 -11.07
N LYS A 462 32.49 -50.09 -10.00
CA LYS A 462 32.95 -51.25 -9.19
C LYS A 462 34.01 -52.18 -9.81
N ASN A 463 34.83 -52.94 -9.08
CA ASN A 463 35.23 -53.04 -7.64
C ASN A 463 36.63 -53.75 -7.61
N ASP A 464 37.34 -54.01 -6.51
CA ASP A 464 37.24 -53.70 -5.06
C ASP A 464 38.38 -52.67 -4.72
N ASP A 465 39.12 -52.55 -3.61
CA ASP A 465 39.23 -53.06 -2.21
C ASP A 465 40.23 -52.08 -1.46
N VAL A 466 40.48 -51.97 -0.14
CA VAL A 466 40.10 -52.66 1.11
C VAL A 466 40.07 -51.61 2.27
N GLU A 467 39.46 -51.97 3.40
CA GLU A 467 39.55 -51.39 4.76
C GLU A 467 38.92 -50.00 5.09
N GLU A 468 38.55 -49.87 6.36
CA GLU A 468 37.39 -49.13 6.91
C GLU A 468 37.85 -48.22 8.11
N PRO A 469 37.00 -47.64 9.02
CA PRO A 469 35.55 -47.78 9.24
C PRO A 469 34.74 -46.47 9.45
N SER A 470 33.43 -46.67 9.74
CA SER A 470 32.48 -45.76 10.44
C SER A 470 31.51 -44.97 9.54
N SER A 471 30.43 -45.56 9.00
CA SER A 471 29.24 -46.11 9.69
C SER A 471 28.23 -45.05 10.19
N PHE A 472 27.15 -44.87 9.42
CA PHE A 472 25.77 -44.79 9.93
C PHE A 472 24.81 -45.14 8.78
N ASP A 473 23.97 -46.17 8.97
CA ASP A 473 22.91 -46.55 8.02
C ASP A 473 21.69 -47.09 8.77
N GLU A 474 20.49 -46.86 8.23
CA GLU A 474 19.19 -47.21 8.83
C GLU A 474 18.29 -47.80 7.74
N ILE A 475 17.92 -49.09 7.83
CA ILE A 475 16.83 -49.59 6.97
C ILE A 475 16.02 -50.79 7.50
N SER A 476 14.72 -50.52 7.71
CA SER A 476 13.58 -51.41 7.42
C SER A 476 13.14 -52.53 8.39
N LYS A 477 12.01 -53.16 8.04
CA LYS A 477 11.14 -54.04 8.86
C LYS A 477 11.01 -55.44 8.23
N PRO A 478 10.60 -56.44 9.01
CA PRO A 478 9.66 -57.48 8.53
C PRO A 478 8.35 -57.52 9.35
N SER A 479 7.46 -58.49 9.07
CA SER A 479 6.03 -58.42 9.40
C SER A 479 5.40 -59.70 9.99
N GLN A 480 4.45 -59.54 10.93
CA GLN A 480 3.52 -60.56 11.49
C GLN A 480 4.21 -61.72 12.27
N ARG A 481 3.63 -62.33 13.32
CA ARG A 481 2.22 -62.69 13.57
C ARG A 481 1.94 -63.10 15.04
N SER A 482 0.68 -62.95 15.49
CA SER A 482 -0.05 -63.75 16.52
C SER A 482 0.35 -63.80 18.03
N ALA A 483 -0.72 -63.91 18.84
CA ALA A 483 -0.86 -64.50 20.20
C ALA A 483 -0.94 -63.55 21.43
N LEU A 484 -2.02 -63.77 22.22
CA LEU A 484 -2.27 -63.24 23.58
C LEU A 484 -1.96 -64.32 24.62
N PRO A 485 -1.84 -63.99 25.93
CA PRO A 485 -2.98 -64.29 26.82
C PRO A 485 -3.24 -63.30 27.99
N THR A 486 -4.51 -63.27 28.43
CA THR A 486 -5.05 -62.98 29.80
C THR A 486 -4.29 -62.04 30.75
N ARG A 487 -4.83 -60.85 31.07
CA ARG A 487 -5.91 -60.57 32.05
C ARG A 487 -5.48 -60.58 33.53
N PHE A 488 -5.59 -59.42 34.18
CA PHE A 488 -6.14 -59.28 35.55
C PHE A 488 -6.82 -57.92 35.73
N GLU A 489 -7.99 -57.92 36.36
CA GLU A 489 -8.70 -56.72 36.84
C GLU A 489 -8.44 -56.57 38.36
N PRO A 490 -8.61 -55.36 38.92
CA PRO A 490 -9.60 -55.27 39.99
C PRO A 490 -10.49 -54.02 39.98
N LYS A 491 -11.81 -54.28 40.03
CA LYS A 491 -12.94 -53.50 40.58
C LYS A 491 -12.74 -52.03 40.95
N ALA A 492 -13.64 -51.19 40.42
CA ALA A 492 -14.00 -49.89 41.01
C ALA A 492 -14.90 -50.02 42.26
N PRO A 493 -14.94 -48.99 43.11
CA PRO A 493 -16.08 -48.69 43.98
C PRO A 493 -16.80 -47.38 43.59
N SER A 494 -18.11 -47.35 43.85
CA SER A 494 -18.97 -46.15 43.88
C SER A 494 -20.17 -46.47 44.80
N PRO A 495 -21.05 -45.51 45.18
CA PRO A 495 -21.07 -44.07 44.92
C PRO A 495 -21.25 -43.22 46.21
N THR A 496 -21.32 -41.89 46.05
CA THR A 496 -22.06 -41.02 47.00
C THR A 496 -22.89 -40.00 46.22
N ARG A 497 -24.11 -39.71 46.68
CA ARG A 497 -25.10 -38.83 46.02
C ARG A 497 -25.59 -37.78 47.00
N ILE A 498 -25.59 -36.51 46.59
CA ILE A 498 -26.34 -35.41 47.24
C ILE A 498 -27.16 -34.69 46.15
N THR A 499 -28.31 -34.12 46.53
CA THR A 499 -29.40 -33.71 45.63
C THR A 499 -29.78 -32.23 45.77
N SER A 500 -30.20 -31.60 44.67
CA SER A 500 -31.02 -30.39 44.66
C SER A 500 -31.97 -30.38 43.44
N ALA A 501 -32.93 -29.44 43.41
CA ALA A 501 -34.22 -29.58 42.70
C ALA A 501 -34.31 -28.79 41.35
N PRO A 502 -35.33 -29.04 40.50
CA PRO A 502 -35.36 -28.54 39.11
C PRO A 502 -36.15 -27.23 38.91
N LEU A 503 -35.99 -26.64 37.71
CA LEU A 503 -36.78 -25.51 37.18
C LEU A 503 -37.42 -25.86 35.81
N PRO A 504 -38.46 -25.12 35.33
CA PRO A 504 -39.54 -25.71 34.53
C PRO A 504 -39.42 -25.60 33.00
N LYS A 505 -40.30 -26.36 32.32
CA LYS A 505 -40.51 -26.31 30.86
C LYS A 505 -41.38 -25.11 30.42
N PRO A 506 -41.09 -24.49 29.27
CA PRO A 506 -42.08 -23.72 28.50
C PRO A 506 -43.10 -24.61 27.76
N ALA A 507 -44.22 -24.02 27.33
CA ALA A 507 -45.32 -24.65 26.59
C ALA A 507 -45.24 -24.31 25.07
N PRO A 508 -45.99 -25.01 24.16
CA PRO A 508 -45.81 -24.87 22.71
C PRO A 508 -46.49 -23.62 22.12
N SER A 509 -45.99 -23.19 20.95
CA SER A 509 -46.47 -22.01 20.21
C SER A 509 -47.69 -22.29 19.30
N VAL A 510 -48.46 -21.24 19.03
CA VAL A 510 -49.72 -21.26 18.26
C VAL A 510 -49.48 -20.94 16.77
N LYS A 511 -50.29 -21.50 15.87
CA LYS A 511 -50.25 -21.23 14.42
C LYS A 511 -51.06 -19.97 14.03
N PRO A 512 -50.58 -19.15 13.06
CA PRO A 512 -51.44 -18.22 12.32
C PRO A 512 -52.25 -18.95 11.21
N PRO A 513 -53.34 -18.34 10.69
CA PRO A 513 -54.28 -18.98 9.74
C PRO A 513 -53.94 -18.76 8.26
N THR A 514 -54.58 -19.58 7.41
CA THR A 514 -54.50 -19.57 5.94
C THR A 514 -55.44 -18.54 5.29
N SER A 515 -55.19 -18.21 4.02
CA SER A 515 -56.15 -17.60 3.09
C SER A 515 -56.08 -18.26 1.70
N GLU A 516 -57.19 -18.26 0.97
CA GLU A 516 -57.36 -18.93 -0.33
C GLU A 516 -57.42 -17.93 -1.50
N PRO A 517 -57.01 -18.35 -2.71
CA PRO A 517 -57.50 -17.77 -3.97
C PRO A 517 -58.16 -18.82 -4.89
N THR A 518 -59.09 -18.37 -5.74
CA THR A 518 -59.81 -19.18 -6.77
C THR A 518 -59.55 -18.64 -8.20
N PRO A 519 -59.84 -19.39 -9.29
CA PRO A 519 -58.85 -19.55 -10.37
C PRO A 519 -59.29 -19.18 -11.80
N THR A 520 -58.34 -19.21 -12.76
CA THR A 520 -58.48 -19.42 -14.23
C THR A 520 -57.07 -19.44 -14.86
N ALA A 521 -56.73 -20.06 -16.01
CA ALA A 521 -57.22 -21.28 -16.69
C ALA A 521 -56.27 -21.68 -17.86
N SER A 522 -56.06 -22.98 -18.12
CA SER A 522 -55.39 -23.62 -19.32
C SER A 522 -53.94 -23.20 -19.67
N GLY A 523 -53.03 -24.04 -20.21
CA GLY A 523 -53.09 -25.39 -20.80
C GLY A 523 -51.71 -26.14 -20.73
N PRO A 524 -51.50 -27.30 -21.42
CA PRO A 524 -50.96 -28.48 -20.69
C PRO A 524 -49.80 -29.30 -21.35
N ILE A 525 -49.39 -30.38 -20.64
CA ILE A 525 -48.60 -31.60 -21.07
C ILE A 525 -47.06 -31.50 -20.95
N PRO A 526 -46.30 -32.54 -20.50
CA PRO A 526 -46.66 -33.82 -19.82
C PRO A 526 -46.06 -34.00 -18.40
N THR A 527 -46.35 -35.16 -17.80
CA THR A 527 -45.97 -35.63 -16.45
C THR A 527 -44.62 -36.36 -16.36
N GLU A 528 -43.99 -36.30 -15.18
CA GLU A 528 -43.32 -37.47 -14.57
C GLU A 528 -43.47 -37.42 -13.02
N SER A 529 -43.27 -38.56 -12.34
CA SER A 529 -43.72 -38.82 -10.96
C SER A 529 -42.56 -39.28 -10.05
N PRO A 530 -42.71 -39.33 -8.69
CA PRO A 530 -41.62 -38.95 -7.79
C PRO A 530 -40.79 -40.10 -7.19
N ILE A 531 -39.61 -39.73 -6.66
CA ILE A 531 -38.75 -40.59 -5.81
C ILE A 531 -38.65 -40.00 -4.40
N SER A 532 -38.59 -40.86 -3.38
CA SER A 532 -38.68 -40.53 -1.95
C SER A 532 -37.33 -40.46 -1.23
N SER A 533 -37.40 -40.23 0.09
CA SER A 533 -36.43 -40.67 1.12
C SER A 533 -35.00 -40.12 1.01
N GLY A 534 -34.80 -38.90 1.52
CA GLY A 534 -33.47 -38.32 1.76
C GLY A 534 -32.86 -38.73 3.12
N GLY A 535 -32.19 -39.89 3.15
CA GLY A 535 -31.29 -40.34 4.21
C GLY A 535 -30.32 -41.37 3.62
N PRO A 536 -29.03 -41.46 4.06
CA PRO A 536 -28.52 -41.09 5.38
C PRO A 536 -27.42 -40.00 5.38
N VAL A 537 -27.28 -39.23 4.29
CA VAL A 537 -26.12 -38.34 4.03
C VAL A 537 -26.04 -37.12 4.97
N VAL A 538 -27.18 -36.59 5.42
CA VAL A 538 -27.22 -35.40 6.29
C VAL A 538 -26.77 -35.74 7.71
N GLU A 539 -27.10 -36.94 8.19
CA GLU A 539 -26.80 -37.40 9.55
C GLU A 539 -25.29 -37.68 9.71
N THR A 540 -24.67 -38.32 8.71
CA THR A 540 -23.21 -38.50 8.66
C THR A 540 -22.44 -37.20 8.51
N ALA A 541 -22.97 -36.19 7.81
CA ALA A 541 -22.35 -34.86 7.75
C ALA A 541 -22.39 -34.13 9.11
N LEU A 542 -23.50 -34.24 9.85
CA LEU A 542 -23.63 -33.64 11.19
C LEU A 542 -22.68 -34.25 12.22
N ASP A 543 -22.47 -35.58 12.18
CA ASP A 543 -21.51 -36.23 13.08
C ASP A 543 -20.05 -35.94 12.72
N GLN A 544 -19.71 -35.77 11.43
CA GLN A 544 -18.40 -35.26 11.01
C GLN A 544 -18.13 -33.86 11.59
N ILE A 545 -19.12 -32.96 11.57
CA ILE A 545 -19.01 -31.61 12.12
C ILE A 545 -18.78 -31.64 13.65
N LYS A 546 -19.47 -32.52 14.39
CA LYS A 546 -19.22 -32.70 15.84
C LYS A 546 -17.78 -33.14 16.14
N VAL A 547 -17.28 -34.15 15.43
CA VAL A 547 -15.91 -34.66 15.59
C VAL A 547 -14.86 -33.58 15.27
N LEU A 548 -15.14 -32.70 14.30
CA LEU A 548 -14.29 -31.56 13.97
C LEU A 548 -14.25 -30.53 15.10
N LEU A 549 -15.41 -30.16 15.64
CA LEU A 549 -15.54 -29.22 16.78
C LEU A 549 -14.88 -29.76 18.06
N GLU A 550 -15.04 -31.05 18.37
CA GLU A 550 -14.34 -31.68 19.50
C GLU A 550 -12.82 -31.67 19.32
N THR A 551 -12.33 -31.97 18.11
CA THR A 551 -10.91 -31.93 17.78
C THR A 551 -10.35 -30.51 17.92
N GLN A 552 -11.07 -29.51 17.42
CA GLN A 552 -10.68 -28.10 17.53
C GLN A 552 -10.65 -27.63 19.00
N THR A 553 -11.63 -28.05 19.81
CA THR A 553 -11.69 -27.77 21.25
C THR A 553 -10.51 -28.38 22.02
N LYS A 554 -10.14 -29.63 21.70
CA LYS A 554 -8.95 -30.32 22.26
C LYS A 554 -7.63 -29.65 21.85
N MET A 555 -7.56 -29.09 20.63
CA MET A 555 -6.39 -28.35 20.15
C MET A 555 -6.22 -27.01 20.89
N LEU A 556 -7.32 -26.27 21.08
CA LEU A 556 -7.32 -25.00 21.83
C LEU A 556 -6.91 -25.18 23.30
N SER A 557 -7.41 -26.20 23.99
CA SER A 557 -7.02 -26.44 25.39
C SER A 557 -5.55 -26.86 25.53
N ALA A 558 -5.01 -27.63 24.59
CA ALA A 558 -3.59 -27.96 24.53
C ALA A 558 -2.71 -26.72 24.28
N GLN A 559 -3.16 -25.77 23.45
CA GLN A 559 -2.46 -24.49 23.21
C GLN A 559 -2.44 -23.60 24.48
N SER A 560 -3.56 -23.46 25.20
CA SER A 560 -3.57 -22.72 26.47
C SER A 560 -2.59 -23.29 27.49
N GLN A 561 -2.55 -24.62 27.66
CA GLN A 561 -1.59 -25.31 28.54
C GLN A 561 -0.12 -25.19 28.09
N HIS A 562 0.14 -24.76 26.86
CA HIS A 562 1.49 -24.45 26.37
C HIS A 562 1.86 -22.99 26.68
N ILE A 563 0.93 -22.06 26.47
CA ILE A 563 1.08 -20.64 26.81
C ILE A 563 1.33 -20.45 28.32
N GLU A 564 0.59 -21.14 29.18
CA GLU A 564 0.80 -21.12 30.63
C GLU A 564 2.22 -21.57 31.03
N ARG A 565 2.73 -22.64 30.41
CA ARG A 565 4.09 -23.14 30.64
C ARG A 565 5.16 -22.15 30.19
N LEU A 566 5.05 -21.61 28.97
CA LEU A 566 5.98 -20.60 28.45
C LEU A 566 5.98 -19.34 29.31
N THR A 567 4.82 -18.92 29.82
CA THR A 567 4.71 -17.77 30.72
C THR A 567 5.45 -18.02 32.05
N ALA A 568 5.28 -19.20 32.66
CA ALA A 568 5.97 -19.57 33.89
C ALA A 568 7.50 -19.69 33.68
N GLU A 569 7.94 -20.18 32.52
CA GLU A 569 9.34 -20.30 32.14
C GLU A 569 10.00 -18.92 31.93
N VAL A 570 9.30 -18.00 31.25
CA VAL A 570 9.74 -16.60 31.08
C VAL A 570 9.89 -15.89 32.43
N ASP A 571 8.98 -16.08 33.38
CA ASP A 571 9.08 -15.45 34.71
C ASP A 571 10.14 -16.13 35.61
N SER A 572 10.43 -17.42 35.39
CA SER A 572 11.59 -18.10 35.97
C SER A 572 12.92 -17.52 35.44
N LEU A 573 13.01 -17.29 34.14
CA LEU A 573 14.17 -16.67 33.48
C LEU A 573 14.38 -15.23 33.96
N LYS A 574 13.33 -14.39 34.03
CA LYS A 574 13.44 -13.03 34.60
C LYS A 574 13.99 -13.03 36.03
N LYS A 575 13.53 -13.96 36.88
CA LYS A 575 14.03 -14.10 38.27
C LYS A 575 15.51 -14.52 38.32
N ARG A 576 15.98 -15.34 37.38
CA ARG A 576 17.42 -15.69 37.25
C ARG A 576 18.28 -14.55 36.74
N VAL A 577 17.78 -13.75 35.78
CA VAL A 577 18.51 -12.57 35.25
C VAL A 577 18.61 -11.46 36.31
N GLY A 578 17.60 -11.31 37.16
CA GLY A 578 17.60 -10.34 38.27
C GLY A 578 18.57 -10.63 39.43
N SER A 579 19.41 -11.68 39.35
CA SER A 579 20.30 -12.10 40.44
C SER A 579 21.73 -12.45 39.99
N GLY A 580 22.27 -11.79 38.96
CA GLY A 580 23.69 -11.88 38.60
C GLY A 580 24.60 -11.23 39.66
N SER A 581 25.67 -11.90 40.07
CA SER A 581 26.68 -11.34 40.99
C SER A 581 27.62 -10.36 40.26
N PRO A 582 28.26 -9.41 40.97
CA PRO A 582 29.19 -8.44 40.36
C PRO A 582 30.30 -9.10 39.51
N ASP A 583 30.81 -10.26 39.91
CA ASP A 583 31.78 -11.08 39.18
C ASP A 583 31.38 -11.33 37.72
N GLN A 584 30.08 -11.54 37.43
CA GLN A 584 29.63 -11.76 36.04
C GLN A 584 29.70 -10.48 35.21
N SER A 585 29.36 -9.33 35.78
CA SER A 585 29.50 -8.03 35.13
C SER A 585 30.97 -7.68 34.86
N GLU A 586 31.85 -7.99 35.80
CA GLU A 586 33.30 -7.77 35.65
C GLU A 586 33.92 -8.75 34.63
N ARG A 587 33.44 -10.00 34.58
CA ARG A 587 33.88 -10.98 33.56
C ARG A 587 33.40 -10.63 32.15
N ILE A 588 32.19 -10.09 31.99
CA ILE A 588 31.71 -9.57 30.69
C ILE A 588 32.63 -8.42 30.24
N ARG A 589 32.93 -7.47 31.13
CA ARG A 589 33.80 -6.33 30.83
C ARG A 589 35.25 -6.73 30.47
N GLN A 590 35.77 -7.82 31.03
CA GLN A 590 37.05 -8.40 30.58
C GLN A 590 36.97 -8.95 29.15
N LEU A 591 35.91 -9.68 28.82
CA LEU A 591 35.71 -10.25 27.48
C LEU A 591 35.47 -9.18 26.42
N GLU A 592 34.86 -8.05 26.78
CA GLU A 592 34.74 -6.87 25.91
C GLU A 592 36.11 -6.23 25.61
N LEU A 593 37.02 -6.16 26.60
CA LEU A 593 38.39 -5.69 26.41
C LEU A 593 39.24 -6.64 25.55
N GLU A 594 39.17 -7.96 25.79
CA GLU A 594 39.82 -8.96 24.91
C GLU A 594 39.30 -8.85 23.46
N LEU A 595 38.00 -8.56 23.28
CA LEU A 595 37.40 -8.35 21.95
C LEU A 595 37.80 -7.02 21.28
N GLU A 596 38.25 -6.02 22.04
CA GLU A 596 38.71 -4.73 21.51
C GLU A 596 40.20 -4.80 21.15
N GLU A 597 41.02 -5.46 21.98
CA GLU A 597 42.44 -5.75 21.70
C GLU A 597 42.63 -6.74 20.53
N LEU A 598 41.69 -7.66 20.31
CA LEU A 598 41.64 -8.51 19.10
C LEU A 598 41.10 -7.80 17.84
N ARG A 599 40.85 -6.49 17.89
CA ARG A 599 40.36 -5.66 16.76
C ARG A 599 41.28 -4.50 16.39
N SER A 600 42.39 -4.32 17.10
CA SER A 600 43.46 -3.34 16.82
C SER A 600 44.65 -3.99 16.11
#